data_AF-A0A3B8J0U6-F1
#
_entry.id   AF-A0A3B8J0U6-F1
#
_cell.length_a   1.000
_cell.length_b   1.000
_cell.length_c   1.000
_cell.angle_alpha   90.00
_cell.angle_beta   90.00
_cell.angle_gamma   90.00
#
_symmetry.space_group_name_H-M   'P 1'
#
loop_
_entity.id
_entity.type
_entity.pdbx_description
1 polymer ?
#
loop_
_entity_poly.entity_id
_entity_poly.type
_entity_poly.pdbx_seq_one_letter_code
_entity_poly.pdbx_strand_id
1 'polypeptide(L)'
;MESKEWDSKTRSKAMDVSYYIIHDRRTSKKEEKPIEIKLYLKGQTPRFINTGIKVSVAHWNDASKKVVKHDRASELNAYLAKILASFREQELRMKLDGAIDLKQFTKPSQSAEVTPGSFGQLWAAHLHKAKSTNSWLPDVIERSARSLQLITEFRPHIPFNKVDAFLVEELEEHLEKYTLPGGRFLTKRQRHQIMSDFWYIYRVAVDRKLVTVYFDQFWEATVWDEESNHIIKPDSATRYRTGLNRLRNFRSNIPMAEVNKELLIAYEHYLDSVISDDGTPLRDTWKKKLIGHFRKYYYKAIREGYIDASQDLFRYSGYKNKYAKAKHQNRTALKLHEVRSLMELEIPGHKPGWIRVRDAFVFECMTGLAFNELMQIYPSSIRQAPGGKVYYMSPRQKTDSPIELPLHALWEGKPWQILAPYLTEEGPA
;
A
#
# COMPACT_ATOMS: atom_id res chain seq x y z
N MET A 1 31.76 -19.78 -57.60
CA MET A 1 32.83 -19.68 -56.60
C MET A 1 32.44 -18.66 -55.56
N GLU A 2 31.90 -19.20 -54.47
CA GLU A 2 31.87 -18.71 -53.08
C GLU A 2 31.69 -17.21 -52.81
N SER A 3 30.43 -16.85 -52.52
CA SER A 3 30.11 -15.78 -51.59
C SER A 3 30.70 -16.14 -50.22
N LYS A 4 31.72 -15.40 -49.77
CA LYS A 4 32.08 -15.40 -48.34
C LYS A 4 30.96 -14.69 -47.58
N GLU A 5 30.11 -15.48 -46.92
CA GLU A 5 29.39 -15.08 -45.72
C GLU A 5 30.41 -14.45 -44.75
N TRP A 6 30.58 -13.12 -44.82
CA TRP A 6 31.33 -12.38 -43.81
C TRP A 6 30.42 -12.16 -42.59
N ASP A 7 30.37 -13.25 -41.85
CA ASP A 7 29.70 -13.60 -40.60
C ASP A 7 29.30 -12.45 -39.65
N SER A 8 27.98 -12.21 -39.55
CA SER A 8 27.35 -11.35 -38.54
C SER A 8 27.58 -11.85 -37.10
N LYS A 9 27.89 -13.15 -36.90
CA LYS A 9 28.30 -13.68 -35.59
C LYS A 9 29.70 -13.21 -35.18
N THR A 10 30.58 -12.92 -36.14
CA THR A 10 31.93 -12.41 -35.87
C THR A 10 31.90 -10.94 -35.41
N ARG A 11 30.95 -10.14 -35.89
CA ARG A 11 30.75 -8.74 -35.45
C ARG A 11 30.14 -8.64 -34.05
N SER A 12 29.23 -9.57 -33.70
CA SER A 12 28.64 -9.67 -32.35
C SER A 12 29.68 -10.05 -31.28
N LYS A 13 30.65 -10.92 -31.59
CA LYS A 13 31.75 -11.27 -30.67
C LYS A 13 32.81 -10.18 -30.51
N ALA A 14 32.83 -9.16 -31.38
CA ALA A 14 33.86 -8.12 -31.37
C ALA A 14 33.56 -6.96 -30.41
N MET A 15 32.35 -6.90 -29.84
CA MET A 15 31.92 -5.81 -28.93
C MET A 15 31.42 -6.31 -27.57
N ASP A 16 31.77 -7.54 -27.16
CA ASP A 16 31.49 -8.01 -25.80
C ASP A 16 32.69 -7.75 -24.88
N VAL A 17 32.42 -7.14 -23.73
CA VAL A 17 33.44 -6.97 -22.68
C VAL A 17 33.39 -8.17 -21.75
N SER A 18 34.55 -8.77 -21.50
CA SER A 18 34.69 -9.83 -20.51
C SER A 18 35.16 -9.27 -19.17
N TYR A 19 34.49 -9.64 -18.08
CA TYR A 19 34.83 -9.23 -16.73
C TYR A 19 35.23 -10.44 -15.89
N TYR A 20 36.43 -10.42 -15.31
CA TYR A 20 36.93 -11.51 -14.46
C TYR A 20 37.23 -11.00 -13.06
N ILE A 21 36.68 -11.64 -12.03
CA ILE A 21 37.12 -11.40 -10.66
C ILE A 21 38.44 -12.13 -10.44
N ILE A 22 39.43 -11.41 -9.93
CA ILE A 22 40.78 -11.89 -9.68
C ILE A 22 41.22 -11.53 -8.26
N HIS A 23 42.00 -12.42 -7.67
CA HIS A 23 42.65 -12.27 -6.38
C HIS A 23 44.09 -12.75 -6.54
N ASP A 24 45.06 -11.87 -6.26
CA ASP A 24 46.48 -12.19 -6.49
C ASP A 24 47.02 -13.14 -5.40
N ARG A 25 47.64 -14.24 -5.84
CA ARG A 25 48.12 -15.34 -4.98
C ARG A 25 49.65 -15.45 -4.90
N ARG A 26 50.40 -14.49 -5.47
CA ARG A 26 51.86 -14.58 -5.60
C ARG A 26 52.66 -14.35 -4.29
N THR A 27 52.02 -14.08 -3.15
CA THR A 27 52.69 -13.91 -1.83
C THR A 27 51.92 -14.58 -0.68
N SER A 28 52.47 -14.48 0.54
CA SER A 28 52.15 -15.22 1.77
C SER A 28 50.65 -15.47 2.07
N LYS A 29 50.33 -16.64 2.64
CA LYS A 29 48.96 -17.08 3.01
C LYS A 29 48.26 -16.19 4.05
N LYS A 30 49.02 -15.42 4.86
CA LYS A 30 48.47 -14.58 5.95
C LYS A 30 48.17 -13.14 5.52
N GLU A 31 48.64 -12.71 4.36
CA GLU A 31 48.52 -11.31 3.91
C GLU A 31 47.16 -11.05 3.26
N GLU A 32 46.50 -9.96 3.63
CA GLU A 32 45.23 -9.54 3.03
C GLU A 32 45.46 -8.83 1.70
N LYS A 33 44.88 -9.37 0.63
CA LYS A 33 45.05 -8.84 -0.72
C LYS A 33 43.75 -8.37 -1.34
N PRO A 34 43.81 -7.33 -2.20
CA PRO A 34 42.63 -6.79 -2.85
C PRO A 34 42.04 -7.80 -3.83
N ILE A 35 40.71 -7.83 -3.87
CA ILE A 35 39.97 -8.42 -4.98
C ILE A 35 39.83 -7.34 -6.05
N GLU A 36 40.15 -7.68 -7.29
CA GLU A 36 40.06 -6.78 -8.43
C GLU A 36 39.16 -7.38 -9.51
N ILE A 37 38.60 -6.53 -10.35
CA ILE A 37 37.87 -6.94 -11.54
C ILE A 37 38.69 -6.52 -12.75
N LYS A 38 39.11 -7.50 -13.54
CA LYS A 38 39.79 -7.30 -14.81
C LYS A 38 38.75 -7.18 -15.92
N LEU A 39 38.70 -6.02 -16.57
CA LEU A 39 37.92 -5.78 -17.78
C LEU A 39 38.80 -6.08 -19.00
N TYR A 40 38.27 -6.85 -19.95
CA TYR A 40 38.93 -7.21 -21.19
C TYR A 40 38.03 -6.94 -22.38
N LEU A 41 38.55 -6.20 -23.36
CA LEU A 41 37.94 -6.00 -24.67
C LEU A 41 39.00 -6.28 -25.74
N LYS A 42 38.62 -7.04 -26.78
CA LYS A 42 39.55 -7.50 -27.82
C LYS A 42 40.21 -6.30 -28.51
N GLY A 43 41.54 -6.25 -28.50
CA GLY A 43 42.32 -5.17 -29.12
C GLY A 43 42.60 -3.95 -28.22
N GLN A 44 42.13 -3.95 -26.97
CA GLN A 44 42.46 -2.93 -25.97
C GLN A 44 43.30 -3.51 -24.82
N THR A 45 44.06 -2.64 -24.13
CA THR A 45 44.77 -3.03 -22.91
C THR A 45 43.78 -3.33 -21.79
N PRO A 46 43.94 -4.45 -21.05
CA PRO A 46 43.03 -4.78 -19.95
C PRO A 46 43.06 -3.71 -18.86
N ARG A 47 41.89 -3.36 -18.32
CA ARG A 47 41.76 -2.43 -17.21
C ARG A 47 41.43 -3.17 -15.92
N PHE A 48 42.10 -2.79 -14.83
CA PHE A 48 41.87 -3.35 -13.51
C PHE A 48 41.09 -2.35 -12.67
N ILE A 49 39.97 -2.79 -12.10
CA ILE A 49 39.18 -2.00 -11.16
C ILE A 49 39.27 -2.66 -9.78
N ASN A 50 39.83 -1.93 -8.82
CA ASN A 50 39.90 -2.37 -7.43
C ASN A 50 38.49 -2.35 -6.81
N THR A 51 38.08 -3.47 -6.21
CA THR A 51 36.74 -3.60 -5.58
C THR A 51 36.64 -2.93 -4.21
N GLY A 52 37.76 -2.58 -3.59
CA GLY A 52 37.84 -2.10 -2.21
C GLY A 52 37.80 -3.21 -1.15
N ILE A 53 37.56 -4.47 -1.54
CA ILE A 53 37.58 -5.63 -0.65
C ILE A 53 39.00 -6.19 -0.58
N LYS A 54 39.50 -6.44 0.64
CA LYS A 54 40.73 -7.20 0.87
C LYS A 54 40.41 -8.47 1.66
N VAL A 55 40.97 -9.60 1.24
CA VAL A 55 40.85 -10.88 1.94
C VAL A 55 42.16 -11.65 1.84
N SER A 56 42.45 -12.48 2.84
CA SER A 56 43.57 -13.41 2.79
C SER A 56 43.30 -14.55 1.79
N VAL A 57 44.36 -15.23 1.36
CA VAL A 57 44.26 -16.39 0.43
C VAL A 57 43.39 -17.51 1.01
N ALA A 58 43.32 -17.63 2.34
CA ALA A 58 42.48 -18.63 3.02
C ALA A 58 40.97 -18.35 2.91
N HIS A 59 40.58 -17.09 2.72
CA HIS A 59 39.18 -16.66 2.62
C HIS A 59 38.70 -16.48 1.17
N TRP A 60 39.47 -16.93 0.17
CA TRP A 60 39.12 -16.83 -1.25
C TRP A 60 39.05 -18.19 -1.93
N ASN A 61 37.91 -18.51 -2.54
CA ASN A 61 37.74 -19.68 -3.39
C ASN A 61 37.83 -19.28 -4.86
N ASP A 62 38.85 -19.82 -5.55
CA ASP A 62 39.12 -19.48 -6.95
C ASP A 62 38.23 -20.20 -7.95
N ALA A 63 37.78 -21.41 -7.64
CA ALA A 63 36.86 -22.14 -8.51
C ALA A 63 35.50 -21.45 -8.56
N SER A 64 35.02 -20.98 -7.41
CA SER A 64 33.74 -20.28 -7.33
C SER A 64 33.84 -18.76 -7.47
N LYS A 65 35.06 -18.19 -7.49
CA LYS A 65 35.34 -16.74 -7.44
C LYS A 65 34.55 -16.01 -6.34
N LYS A 66 34.56 -16.58 -5.13
CA LYS A 66 33.80 -16.10 -3.96
C LYS A 66 34.65 -16.03 -2.71
N VAL A 67 34.30 -15.11 -1.82
CA VAL A 67 34.78 -15.08 -0.44
C VAL A 67 34.14 -16.24 0.33
N VAL A 68 34.95 -16.98 1.08
CA VAL A 68 34.54 -18.16 1.87
C VAL A 68 35.17 -18.10 3.25
N LYS A 69 34.56 -18.80 4.23
CA LYS A 69 35.11 -18.92 5.61
C LYS A 69 35.41 -17.57 6.27
N HIS A 70 34.57 -16.56 6.02
CA HIS A 70 34.67 -15.22 6.58
C HIS A 70 33.29 -14.82 7.13
N ASP A 71 33.22 -14.17 8.30
CA ASP A 71 31.96 -13.84 8.98
C ASP A 71 31.01 -13.03 8.08
N ARG A 72 31.59 -12.15 7.27
CA ARG A 72 30.88 -11.30 6.30
C ARG A 72 30.86 -11.86 4.86
N ALA A 73 31.14 -13.15 4.66
CA ALA A 73 31.27 -13.72 3.31
C ALA A 73 30.01 -13.51 2.46
N SER A 74 28.82 -13.62 3.04
CA SER A 74 27.55 -13.38 2.34
C SER A 74 27.43 -11.94 1.84
N GLU A 75 27.70 -10.95 2.71
CA GLU A 75 27.67 -9.52 2.37
C GLU A 75 28.71 -9.15 1.30
N LEU A 76 29.96 -9.63 1.46
CA LEU A 76 31.05 -9.33 0.52
C LEU A 76 30.77 -9.92 -0.87
N ASN A 77 30.23 -11.13 -0.93
CA ASN A 77 29.83 -11.75 -2.20
C ASN A 77 28.63 -11.04 -2.84
N ALA A 78 27.66 -10.58 -2.05
CA ALA A 78 26.55 -9.77 -2.54
C ALA A 78 27.03 -8.43 -3.11
N TYR A 79 28.01 -7.79 -2.46
CA TYR A 79 28.63 -6.57 -2.97
C TYR A 79 29.38 -6.80 -4.29
N LEU A 80 30.19 -7.86 -4.39
CA LEU A 80 30.85 -8.24 -5.64
C LEU A 80 29.85 -8.48 -6.78
N ALA A 81 28.72 -9.14 -6.49
CA ALA A 81 27.64 -9.33 -7.46
C ALA A 81 27.01 -8.00 -7.92
N LYS A 82 26.83 -7.04 -7.00
CA LYS A 82 26.32 -5.69 -7.32
C LYS A 82 27.27 -4.93 -8.25
N ILE A 83 28.59 -5.01 -8.02
CA ILE A 83 29.59 -4.40 -8.92
C ILE A 83 29.49 -4.99 -10.32
N LEU A 84 29.45 -6.33 -10.43
CA LEU A 84 29.33 -7.00 -11.74
C LEU A 84 28.02 -6.67 -12.46
N ALA A 85 26.89 -6.59 -11.73
CA ALA A 85 25.61 -6.18 -12.31
C ALA A 85 25.67 -4.75 -12.88
N SER A 86 26.29 -3.82 -12.15
CA SER A 86 26.45 -2.44 -12.61
C SER A 86 27.34 -2.33 -13.86
N PHE A 87 28.32 -3.21 -14.03
CA PHE A 87 29.15 -3.24 -15.24
C PHE A 87 28.35 -3.76 -16.43
N ARG A 88 27.51 -4.78 -16.25
CA ARG A 88 26.61 -5.26 -17.32
C ARG A 88 25.65 -4.17 -17.78
N GLU A 89 25.12 -3.36 -16.87
CA GLU A 89 24.25 -2.22 -17.20
C GLU A 89 25.01 -1.12 -17.97
N GLN A 90 26.21 -0.76 -17.50
CA GLN A 90 27.08 0.20 -18.19
C GLN A 90 27.46 -0.29 -19.60
N GLU A 91 27.72 -1.58 -19.77
CA GLU A 91 27.97 -2.21 -21.06
C GLU A 91 26.78 -2.09 -22.01
N LEU A 92 25.57 -2.42 -21.54
CA LEU A 92 24.34 -2.31 -22.32
C LEU A 92 24.11 -0.88 -22.79
N ARG A 93 24.35 0.11 -21.91
CA ARG A 93 24.26 1.53 -22.26
C ARG A 93 25.27 1.92 -23.34
N MET A 94 26.54 1.52 -23.20
CA MET A 94 27.58 1.82 -24.19
C MET A 94 27.31 1.12 -25.54
N LYS A 95 26.69 -0.05 -25.52
CA LYS A 95 26.24 -0.75 -26.74
C LYS A 95 25.13 0.01 -27.47
N LEU A 96 24.22 0.66 -26.74
CA LEU A 96 23.20 1.55 -27.32
C LEU A 96 23.85 2.78 -27.98
N ASP A 97 24.92 3.31 -27.40
CA ASP A 97 25.66 4.47 -27.93
C ASP A 97 26.64 4.12 -29.07
N GLY A 98 26.74 2.84 -29.46
CA GLY A 98 27.49 2.37 -30.63
C GLY A 98 29.00 2.19 -30.42
N ALA A 99 29.55 2.43 -29.22
CA ALA A 99 30.96 2.23 -28.92
C ALA A 99 31.19 1.90 -27.43
N ILE A 100 32.15 1.01 -27.15
CA ILE A 100 32.52 0.64 -25.78
C ILE A 100 33.92 1.18 -25.45
N ASP A 101 34.02 1.94 -24.37
CA ASP A 101 35.28 2.44 -23.82
C ASP A 101 35.51 1.88 -22.41
N LEU A 102 36.58 1.08 -22.26
CA LEU A 102 36.97 0.50 -20.97
C LEU A 102 37.22 1.57 -19.89
N LYS A 103 37.55 2.82 -20.23
CA LYS A 103 37.77 3.93 -19.28
C LYS A 103 36.48 4.46 -18.64
N GLN A 104 35.34 4.29 -19.30
CA GLN A 104 34.05 4.77 -18.78
C GLN A 104 33.44 3.83 -17.73
N PHE A 105 33.93 2.59 -17.63
CA PHE A 105 33.54 1.68 -16.56
C PHE A 105 33.97 2.26 -15.22
N THR A 106 33.01 2.57 -14.36
CA THR A 106 33.29 3.02 -13.00
C THR A 106 32.65 2.04 -12.04
N LYS A 107 33.37 1.70 -10.96
CA LYS A 107 32.74 1.01 -9.81
C LYS A 107 31.46 1.79 -9.49
N PRO A 108 30.35 1.11 -9.15
CA PRO A 108 29.19 1.82 -8.65
C PRO A 108 29.73 2.68 -7.52
N SER A 109 29.63 4.00 -7.68
CA SER A 109 30.29 4.91 -6.77
C SER A 109 29.94 4.43 -5.37
N GLN A 110 30.94 4.22 -4.53
CA GLN A 110 30.75 4.62 -3.15
C GLN A 110 30.61 6.16 -3.16
N SER A 111 29.62 6.71 -3.89
CA SER A 111 28.71 7.56 -3.16
C SER A 111 28.35 6.63 -2.03
N ALA A 112 28.78 6.97 -0.83
CA ALA A 112 27.90 6.72 0.28
C ALA A 112 26.49 6.84 -0.33
N GLU A 113 25.71 5.76 -0.32
CA GLU A 113 24.37 6.02 0.17
C GLU A 113 24.69 6.72 1.47
N VAL A 114 24.71 8.06 1.43
CA VAL A 114 24.71 8.89 2.62
C VAL A 114 23.50 8.30 3.27
N THR A 115 23.72 7.35 4.19
CA THR A 115 22.64 6.66 4.86
C THR A 115 21.95 7.84 5.48
N PRO A 116 20.75 8.22 4.98
CA PRO A 116 20.29 9.56 5.23
C PRO A 116 20.23 9.72 6.75
N GLY A 117 20.90 10.73 7.30
CA GLY A 117 21.01 10.86 8.76
C GLY A 117 19.66 11.09 9.42
N SER A 118 18.63 11.42 8.63
CA SER A 118 17.26 11.60 9.05
C SER A 118 16.25 11.21 7.96
N PHE A 119 15.00 11.09 8.39
CA PHE A 119 13.85 10.87 7.52
C PHE A 119 13.70 11.96 6.44
N GLY A 120 13.88 13.23 6.81
CA GLY A 120 13.83 14.35 5.87
C GLY A 120 14.93 14.29 4.80
N GLN A 121 16.15 13.85 5.18
CA GLN A 121 17.23 13.64 4.22
C GLN A 121 16.95 12.49 3.25
N LEU A 122 16.30 11.42 3.73
CA LEU A 122 15.86 10.31 2.87
C LEU A 122 14.82 10.79 1.85
N TRP A 123 13.84 11.58 2.31
CA TRP A 123 12.82 12.16 1.45
C TRP A 123 13.44 13.05 0.37
N ALA A 124 14.33 13.98 0.75
CA ALA A 124 15.02 14.87 -0.18
C ALA A 124 15.83 14.08 -1.23
N ALA A 125 16.56 13.04 -0.80
CA ALA A 125 17.29 12.16 -1.70
C ALA A 125 16.36 11.40 -2.66
N HIS A 126 15.18 10.97 -2.19
CA HIS A 126 14.18 10.31 -3.01
C HIS A 126 13.61 11.25 -4.08
N LEU A 127 13.27 12.49 -3.71
CA LEU A 127 12.81 13.52 -4.64
C LEU A 127 13.88 13.87 -5.69
N HIS A 128 15.13 14.04 -5.27
CA HIS A 128 16.23 14.30 -6.19
C HIS A 128 16.39 13.16 -7.19
N LYS A 129 16.35 11.90 -6.72
CA LYS A 129 16.41 10.72 -7.58
C LYS A 129 15.23 10.69 -8.56
N ALA A 130 14.00 10.89 -8.08
CA ALA A 130 12.80 10.88 -8.91
C ALA A 130 12.86 11.96 -10.01
N LYS A 131 13.33 13.17 -9.66
CA LYS A 131 13.56 14.26 -10.61
C LYS A 131 14.64 13.92 -11.64
N SER A 132 15.77 13.37 -11.20
CA SER A 132 16.90 13.04 -12.10
C SER A 132 16.61 11.88 -13.06
N THR A 133 15.75 10.95 -12.65
CA THR A 133 15.39 9.76 -13.44
C THR A 133 14.06 9.90 -14.19
N ASN A 134 13.42 11.06 -14.06
CA ASN A 134 12.09 11.36 -14.61
C ASN A 134 11.05 10.27 -14.27
N SER A 135 11.16 9.67 -13.08
CA SER A 135 10.29 8.56 -12.67
C SER A 135 8.92 9.02 -12.19
N TRP A 136 8.80 10.30 -11.78
CA TRP A 136 7.57 10.94 -11.32
C TRP A 136 7.24 12.14 -12.19
N LEU A 137 5.94 12.44 -12.32
CA LEU A 137 5.48 13.65 -12.99
C LEU A 137 5.94 14.92 -12.25
N PRO A 138 6.21 16.03 -12.95
CA PRO A 138 6.64 17.29 -12.34
C PRO A 138 5.73 17.76 -11.20
N ASP A 139 4.41 17.71 -11.39
CA ASP A 139 3.42 18.12 -10.38
C ASP A 139 3.50 17.27 -9.10
N VAL A 140 3.80 15.97 -9.24
CA VAL A 140 3.97 15.06 -8.09
C VAL A 140 5.24 15.41 -7.31
N ILE A 141 6.32 15.75 -8.02
CA ILE A 141 7.57 16.20 -7.42
C ILE A 141 7.36 17.52 -6.66
N GLU A 142 6.69 18.49 -7.27
CA GLU A 142 6.42 19.79 -6.62
C GLU A 142 5.53 19.62 -5.39
N ARG A 143 4.46 18.84 -5.50
CA ARG A 143 3.57 18.52 -4.38
C ARG A 143 4.32 17.87 -3.22
N SER A 144 5.11 16.84 -3.50
CA SER A 144 5.87 16.13 -2.47
C SER A 144 7.01 16.98 -1.89
N ALA A 145 7.58 17.90 -2.66
CA ALA A 145 8.54 18.89 -2.16
C ALA A 145 7.89 19.87 -1.16
N ARG A 146 6.64 20.31 -1.41
CA ARG A 146 5.87 21.11 -0.45
C ARG A 146 5.58 20.32 0.84
N SER A 147 5.20 19.05 0.72
CA SER A 147 5.01 18.16 1.88
C SER A 147 6.30 18.02 2.71
N LEU A 148 7.46 17.85 2.05
CA LEU A 148 8.77 17.81 2.71
C LEU A 148 9.09 19.12 3.44
N GLN A 149 8.78 20.27 2.82
CA GLN A 149 8.98 21.58 3.45
C GLN A 149 8.20 21.67 4.77
N LEU A 150 6.90 21.34 4.77
CA LEU A 150 6.05 21.36 5.97
C LEU A 150 6.57 20.44 7.08
N ILE A 151 7.05 19.26 6.73
CA ILE A 151 7.63 18.33 7.70
C ILE A 151 8.96 18.85 8.24
N THR A 152 9.75 19.52 7.42
CA THR A 152 11.01 20.15 7.85
C THR A 152 10.76 21.36 8.74
N GLU A 153 9.69 22.12 8.50
CA GLU A 153 9.22 23.20 9.37
C GLU A 153 8.72 22.66 10.72
N PHE A 154 7.97 21.56 10.71
CA PHE A 154 7.55 20.86 11.93
C PHE A 154 8.74 20.35 12.74
N ARG A 155 9.69 19.65 12.09
CA ARG A 155 10.91 19.16 12.73
C ARG A 155 12.07 19.07 11.73
N PRO A 156 13.07 19.96 11.81
CA PRO A 156 14.17 20.01 10.83
C PRO A 156 14.99 18.72 10.74
N HIS A 157 15.06 17.95 11.84
CA HIS A 157 15.80 16.70 11.90
C HIS A 157 14.98 15.63 12.64
N ILE A 158 14.51 14.64 11.88
CA ILE A 158 13.77 13.47 12.39
C ILE A 158 14.67 12.24 12.26
N PRO A 159 15.36 11.79 13.31
CA PRO A 159 16.15 10.57 13.24
C PRO A 159 15.22 9.36 13.06
N PHE A 160 15.68 8.32 12.38
CA PHE A 160 14.82 7.19 12.01
C PHE A 160 14.20 6.45 13.20
N ASN A 161 14.89 6.39 14.34
CA ASN A 161 14.36 5.80 15.57
C ASN A 161 13.24 6.61 16.22
N LYS A 162 12.94 7.82 15.72
CA LYS A 162 11.83 8.68 16.15
C LYS A 162 10.70 8.75 15.11
N VAL A 163 10.77 7.96 14.04
CA VAL A 163 9.65 7.79 13.11
C VAL A 163 8.71 6.75 13.69
N ASP A 164 7.97 7.15 14.72
CA ASP A 164 7.03 6.32 15.46
C ASP A 164 5.59 6.90 15.43
N ALA A 165 4.62 6.24 16.06
CA ALA A 165 3.23 6.69 16.05
C ALA A 165 3.05 8.01 16.81
N PHE A 166 3.92 8.31 17.77
CA PHE A 166 3.87 9.57 18.49
C PHE A 166 4.25 10.73 17.57
N LEU A 167 5.30 10.58 16.75
CA LEU A 167 5.63 11.55 15.71
C LEU A 167 4.47 11.75 14.72
N VAL A 168 3.78 10.67 14.35
CA VAL A 168 2.63 10.72 13.43
C VAL A 168 1.49 11.53 14.06
N GLU A 169 1.14 11.26 15.32
CA GLU A 169 0.11 11.99 16.05
C GLU A 169 0.47 13.48 16.19
N GLU A 170 1.71 13.79 16.60
CA GLU A 170 2.21 15.17 16.68
C GLU A 170 2.15 15.88 15.32
N LEU A 171 2.50 15.18 14.24
CA LEU A 171 2.46 15.73 12.88
C LEU A 171 1.03 15.99 12.42
N GLU A 172 0.10 15.06 12.64
CA GLU A 172 -1.31 15.24 12.29
C GLU A 172 -1.93 16.43 13.04
N GLU A 173 -1.65 16.55 14.34
CA GLU A 173 -2.10 17.69 15.16
C GLU A 173 -1.47 19.01 14.67
N HIS A 174 -0.19 19.00 14.34
CA HIS A 174 0.50 20.16 13.76
C HIS A 174 -0.13 20.59 12.44
N LEU A 175 -0.39 19.65 11.53
CA LEU A 175 -1.02 19.92 10.23
C LEU A 175 -2.45 20.43 10.37
N GLU A 176 -3.18 20.03 11.40
CA GLU A 176 -4.53 20.55 11.68
C GLU A 176 -4.52 22.01 12.12
N LYS A 177 -3.48 22.42 12.87
CA LYS A 177 -3.29 23.79 13.37
C LYS A 177 -2.47 24.68 12.42
N TYR A 178 -1.84 24.10 11.39
CA TYR A 178 -0.96 24.82 10.48
C TYR A 178 -1.73 25.86 9.65
N THR A 179 -1.19 27.09 9.64
CA THR A 179 -1.78 28.23 8.93
C THR A 179 -0.93 28.60 7.73
N LEU A 180 -1.54 28.55 6.54
CA LEU A 180 -0.90 28.98 5.30
C LEU A 180 -0.69 30.50 5.26
N PRO A 181 0.24 30.99 4.42
CA PRO A 181 0.33 32.42 4.10
C PRO A 181 -1.04 32.95 3.67
N GLY A 182 -1.56 33.94 4.40
CA GLY A 182 -2.92 34.46 4.22
C GLY A 182 -3.97 33.97 5.23
N GLY A 183 -3.56 33.28 6.31
CA GLY A 183 -4.42 33.03 7.47
C GLY A 183 -5.39 31.84 7.33
N ARG A 184 -5.26 31.03 6.28
CA ARG A 184 -6.14 29.88 6.02
C ARG A 184 -5.51 28.59 6.54
N PHE A 185 -6.31 27.71 7.14
CA PHE A 185 -5.87 26.37 7.53
C PHE A 185 -5.73 25.43 6.32
N LEU A 186 -4.93 24.38 6.48
CA LEU A 186 -4.87 23.28 5.51
C LEU A 186 -6.23 22.58 5.42
N THR A 187 -6.72 22.39 4.19
CA THR A 187 -7.93 21.59 3.94
C THR A 187 -7.69 20.11 4.30
N LYS A 188 -8.75 19.37 4.63
CA LYS A 188 -8.68 17.92 4.88
C LYS A 188 -7.99 17.16 3.74
N ARG A 189 -8.24 17.56 2.49
CA ARG A 189 -7.61 16.96 1.30
C ARG A 189 -6.11 17.22 1.26
N GLN A 190 -5.66 18.43 1.62
CA GLN A 190 -4.23 18.76 1.69
C GLN A 190 -3.53 18.01 2.82
N ARG A 191 -4.12 17.96 4.02
CA ARG A 191 -3.57 17.18 5.15
C ARG A 191 -3.44 15.71 4.78
N HIS A 192 -4.48 15.16 4.16
CA HIS A 192 -4.47 13.80 3.64
C HIS A 192 -3.29 13.64 2.66
N GLN A 193 -3.17 14.52 1.68
CA GLN A 193 -2.09 14.46 0.70
C GLN A 193 -0.68 14.49 1.33
N ILE A 194 -0.46 15.30 2.36
CA ILE A 194 0.84 15.39 3.05
C ILE A 194 1.16 14.07 3.77
N MET A 195 0.18 13.51 4.49
CA MET A 195 0.33 12.21 5.14
C MET A 195 0.56 11.10 4.13
N SER A 196 -0.01 11.20 2.92
CA SER A 196 0.28 10.28 1.82
C SER A 196 1.75 10.26 1.43
N ASP A 197 2.35 11.44 1.30
CA ASP A 197 3.75 11.53 0.92
C ASP A 197 4.65 11.03 2.06
N PHE A 198 4.28 11.33 3.32
CA PHE A 198 4.96 10.82 4.50
C PHE A 198 4.98 9.29 4.54
N TRP A 199 3.82 8.65 4.38
CA TRP A 199 3.72 7.19 4.42
C TRP A 199 4.45 6.51 3.26
N TYR A 200 4.47 7.14 2.10
CA TYR A 200 5.26 6.65 0.98
C TYR A 200 6.77 6.63 1.33
N ILE A 201 7.30 7.72 1.90
CA ILE A 201 8.71 7.78 2.28
C ILE A 201 9.01 6.88 3.49
N TYR A 202 8.05 6.70 4.39
CA TYR A 202 8.13 5.69 5.45
C TYR A 202 8.34 4.29 4.86
N ARG A 203 7.57 3.90 3.84
CA ARG A 203 7.76 2.61 3.14
C ARG A 203 9.16 2.50 2.53
N VAL A 204 9.67 3.58 1.91
CA VAL A 204 11.05 3.60 1.41
C VAL A 204 12.08 3.43 2.53
N ALA A 205 11.88 4.05 3.71
CA ALA A 205 12.76 3.91 4.86
C ALA A 205 12.76 2.48 5.41
N VAL A 206 11.57 1.88 5.45
CA VAL A 206 11.32 0.50 5.86
C VAL A 206 12.04 -0.48 4.92
N ASP A 207 11.90 -0.32 3.60
CA ASP A 207 12.55 -1.18 2.59
C ASP A 207 14.08 -1.11 2.67
N ARG A 208 14.61 0.04 3.10
CA ARG A 208 16.05 0.25 3.35
C ARG A 208 16.50 -0.17 4.75
N LYS A 209 15.60 -0.71 5.58
CA LYS A 209 15.87 -1.11 6.98
C LYS A 209 16.42 0.03 7.84
N LEU A 210 16.00 1.26 7.53
CA LEU A 210 16.46 2.46 8.24
C LEU A 210 15.64 2.73 9.49
N VAL A 211 14.38 2.28 9.52
CA VAL A 211 13.46 2.40 10.64
C VAL A 211 13.13 1.03 11.22
N THR A 212 12.84 0.98 12.52
CA THR A 212 12.12 -0.15 13.11
C THR A 212 10.73 -0.20 12.51
N VAL A 213 10.35 -1.33 11.93
CA VAL A 213 9.02 -1.50 11.35
C VAL A 213 8.04 -1.83 12.46
N TYR A 214 7.05 -0.96 12.67
CA TYR A 214 5.96 -1.21 13.59
C TYR A 214 4.72 -1.66 12.82
N PHE A 215 4.02 -2.67 13.32
CA PHE A 215 2.92 -3.31 12.62
C PHE A 215 1.73 -2.38 12.39
N ASP A 216 1.39 -1.54 13.37
CA ASP A 216 0.33 -0.56 13.28
C ASP A 216 0.65 0.55 12.26
N GLN A 217 1.90 0.99 12.17
CA GLN A 217 2.35 1.95 11.15
C GLN A 217 2.40 1.32 9.76
N PHE A 218 2.90 0.09 9.65
CA PHE A 218 2.86 -0.69 8.41
C PHE A 218 1.42 -0.84 7.90
N TRP A 219 0.49 -1.21 8.78
CA TRP A 219 -0.92 -1.30 8.47
C TRP A 219 -1.44 0.05 7.94
N GLU A 220 -1.20 1.15 8.65
CA GLU A 220 -1.65 2.49 8.25
C GLU A 220 -1.13 2.89 6.86
N ALA A 221 0.18 2.79 6.65
CA ALA A 221 0.83 3.09 5.39
C ALA A 221 0.23 2.26 4.25
N THR A 222 -0.07 0.99 4.52
CA THR A 222 -0.66 0.09 3.53
C THR A 222 -2.12 0.43 3.21
N VAL A 223 -2.94 0.79 4.21
CA VAL A 223 -4.32 1.29 3.97
C VAL A 223 -4.26 2.53 3.11
N TRP A 224 -3.32 3.42 3.44
CA TRP A 224 -3.13 4.69 2.77
C TRP A 224 -2.79 4.53 1.29
N ASP A 225 -1.79 3.70 1.02
CA ASP A 225 -1.31 3.39 -0.33
C ASP A 225 -2.42 2.75 -1.16
N GLU A 226 -3.16 1.79 -0.60
CA GLU A 226 -4.27 1.15 -1.31
C GLU A 226 -5.43 2.09 -1.62
N GLU A 227 -5.77 3.01 -0.72
CA GLU A 227 -6.84 3.99 -0.96
C GLU A 227 -6.41 5.00 -2.03
N SER A 228 -5.18 5.51 -1.95
CA SER A 228 -4.62 6.48 -2.88
C SER A 228 -4.51 5.91 -4.30
N ASN A 229 -4.20 4.63 -4.42
CA ASN A 229 -4.12 3.92 -5.70
C ASN A 229 -5.45 3.28 -6.14
N HIS A 230 -6.57 3.61 -5.47
CA HIS A 230 -7.90 3.09 -5.77
C HIS A 230 -8.03 1.55 -5.76
N ILE A 231 -7.11 0.86 -5.07
CA ILE A 231 -7.13 -0.59 -4.88
C ILE A 231 -8.28 -0.97 -3.93
N ILE A 232 -8.57 -0.11 -2.95
CA ILE A 232 -9.71 -0.25 -2.05
C ILE A 232 -10.65 0.95 -2.15
N LYS A 233 -11.95 0.70 -1.96
CA LYS A 233 -12.96 1.78 -1.88
C LYS A 233 -12.81 2.59 -0.58
N PRO A 234 -13.16 3.89 -0.55
CA PRO A 234 -13.04 4.73 0.64
C PRO A 234 -13.74 4.16 1.89
N ASP A 235 -14.95 3.62 1.75
CA ASP A 235 -15.67 2.97 2.87
C ASP A 235 -14.91 1.74 3.43
N SER A 236 -14.17 1.02 2.57
CA SER A 236 -13.30 -0.07 3.04
C SER A 236 -12.09 0.46 3.79
N ALA A 237 -11.47 1.54 3.32
CA ALA A 237 -10.36 2.19 4.00
C ALA A 237 -10.78 2.69 5.39
N THR A 238 -11.94 3.35 5.50
CA THR A 238 -12.53 3.75 6.79
C THR A 238 -12.67 2.57 7.75
N ARG A 239 -13.23 1.43 7.29
CA ARG A 239 -13.37 0.23 8.13
C ARG A 239 -12.04 -0.35 8.60
N TYR A 240 -11.02 -0.34 7.74
CA TYR A 240 -9.68 -0.82 8.11
C TYR A 240 -9.00 0.13 9.10
N ARG A 241 -9.19 1.45 8.96
CA ARG A 241 -8.74 2.45 9.96
C ARG A 241 -9.45 2.28 11.29
N THR A 242 -10.76 2.01 11.30
CA THR A 242 -11.48 1.68 12.54
C THR A 242 -10.88 0.45 13.24
N GLY A 243 -10.51 -0.58 12.47
CA GLY A 243 -9.82 -1.75 12.98
C GLY A 243 -8.44 -1.42 13.58
N LEU A 244 -7.65 -0.62 12.85
CA LEU A 244 -6.34 -0.14 13.29
C LEU A 244 -6.43 0.69 14.56
N ASN A 245 -7.35 1.65 14.64
CA ASN A 245 -7.53 2.47 15.84
C ASN A 245 -7.91 1.60 17.04
N ARG A 246 -8.71 0.54 16.83
CA ARG A 246 -9.02 -0.40 17.90
C ARG A 246 -7.78 -1.17 18.37
N LEU A 247 -6.85 -1.51 17.47
CA LEU A 247 -5.55 -2.09 17.82
C LEU A 247 -4.66 -1.08 18.56
N ARG A 248 -4.61 0.18 18.12
CA ARG A 248 -3.83 1.24 18.78
C ARG A 248 -4.30 1.52 20.22
N ASN A 249 -5.61 1.51 20.44
CA ASN A 249 -6.18 1.64 21.79
C ASN A 249 -5.79 0.47 22.71
N PHE A 250 -5.51 -0.71 22.16
CA PHE A 250 -4.92 -1.81 22.92
C PHE A 250 -3.43 -1.57 23.16
N ARG A 251 -2.69 -1.32 22.07
CA ARG A 251 -1.25 -1.03 22.08
C ARG A 251 -0.83 -0.38 20.76
N SER A 252 -0.19 0.78 20.84
CA SER A 252 0.47 1.44 19.71
C SER A 252 1.95 1.04 19.61
N ASN A 253 2.57 1.29 18.45
CA ASN A 253 3.99 1.03 18.21
C ASN A 253 4.39 -0.43 18.46
N ILE A 254 3.68 -1.36 17.84
CA ILE A 254 3.92 -2.80 18.01
C ILE A 254 5.09 -3.20 17.10
N PRO A 255 6.29 -3.54 17.61
CA PRO A 255 7.39 -3.95 16.74
C PRO A 255 7.00 -5.17 15.92
N MET A 256 7.38 -5.23 14.64
CA MET A 256 6.99 -6.34 13.76
C MET A 256 7.39 -7.73 14.32
N ALA A 257 8.51 -7.80 15.03
CA ALA A 257 8.98 -9.03 15.69
C ALA A 257 8.08 -9.50 16.85
N GLU A 258 7.28 -8.62 17.43
CA GLU A 258 6.33 -8.93 18.50
C GLU A 258 4.95 -9.32 17.97
N VAL A 259 4.75 -9.36 16.65
CA VAL A 259 3.50 -9.79 16.01
C VAL A 259 3.40 -11.32 16.05
N ASN A 260 3.11 -11.82 17.23
CA ASN A 260 3.07 -13.25 17.58
C ASN A 260 1.74 -13.66 18.22
N LYS A 261 1.69 -14.89 18.73
CA LYS A 261 0.47 -15.50 19.28
C LYS A 261 0.07 -14.86 20.59
N GLU A 262 1.04 -14.53 21.41
CA GLU A 262 0.87 -13.92 22.72
C GLU A 262 0.23 -12.54 22.58
N LEU A 263 0.71 -11.73 21.63
CA LEU A 263 0.10 -10.44 21.27
C LEU A 263 -1.35 -10.62 20.82
N LEU A 264 -1.62 -11.59 19.94
CA LEU A 264 -2.95 -11.80 19.40
C LEU A 264 -3.96 -12.27 20.47
N ILE A 265 -3.53 -13.15 21.38
CA ILE A 265 -4.33 -13.57 22.54
C ILE A 265 -4.59 -12.38 23.48
N ALA A 266 -3.57 -11.59 23.79
CA ALA A 266 -3.72 -10.39 24.61
C ALA A 266 -4.69 -9.38 23.96
N TYR A 267 -4.63 -9.23 22.64
CA TYR A 267 -5.58 -8.40 21.90
C TYR A 267 -7.00 -8.96 21.99
N GLU A 268 -7.21 -10.28 21.87
CA GLU A 268 -8.53 -10.90 22.06
C GLU A 268 -9.09 -10.63 23.46
N HIS A 269 -8.27 -10.75 24.51
CA HIS A 269 -8.68 -10.42 25.88
C HIS A 269 -9.08 -8.96 26.05
N TYR A 270 -8.32 -8.04 25.46
CA TYR A 270 -8.70 -6.63 25.43
C TYR A 270 -10.03 -6.43 24.70
N LEU A 271 -10.26 -7.09 23.56
CA LEU A 271 -11.53 -6.96 22.84
C LEU A 271 -12.74 -7.45 23.67
N ASP A 272 -12.53 -8.44 24.55
CA ASP A 272 -13.55 -8.90 25.48
C ASP A 272 -13.84 -7.89 26.61
N SER A 273 -12.86 -7.06 26.99
CA SER A 273 -13.05 -6.02 28.02
C SER A 273 -13.63 -4.71 27.49
N VAL A 274 -13.71 -4.52 26.16
CA VAL A 274 -14.25 -3.28 25.57
C VAL A 274 -15.77 -3.20 25.71
N ILE A 275 -16.22 -2.10 26.30
CA ILE A 275 -17.63 -1.72 26.40
C ILE A 275 -17.93 -0.66 25.32
N SER A 276 -19.08 -0.81 24.66
CA SER A 276 -19.58 0.12 23.64
C SER A 276 -20.31 1.30 24.29
N ASP A 277 -20.60 2.34 23.51
CA ASP A 277 -21.26 3.56 24.02
C ASP A 277 -22.65 3.32 24.62
N ASP A 278 -23.32 2.24 24.20
CA ASP A 278 -24.61 1.78 24.75
C ASP A 278 -24.48 0.97 26.05
N GLY A 279 -23.28 0.91 26.64
CA GLY A 279 -22.99 0.16 27.85
C GLY A 279 -22.87 -1.35 27.65
N THR A 280 -22.97 -1.85 26.42
CA THR A 280 -22.91 -3.29 26.14
C THR A 280 -21.51 -3.75 25.72
N PRO A 281 -21.10 -4.99 26.06
CA PRO A 281 -19.86 -5.56 25.56
C PRO A 281 -19.84 -5.62 24.03
N LEU A 282 -18.64 -5.50 23.48
CA LEU A 282 -18.45 -5.59 22.04
C LEU A 282 -19.00 -6.91 21.48
N ARG A 283 -19.81 -6.84 20.42
CA ARG A 283 -20.39 -8.04 19.80
C ARG A 283 -19.30 -8.93 19.18
N ASP A 284 -19.40 -10.23 19.38
CA ASP A 284 -18.44 -11.20 18.82
C ASP A 284 -18.35 -11.16 17.29
N THR A 285 -19.43 -10.80 16.60
CA THR A 285 -19.40 -10.58 15.14
C THR A 285 -18.51 -9.42 14.73
N TRP A 286 -18.38 -8.40 15.59
CA TRP A 286 -17.49 -7.27 15.36
C TRP A 286 -16.06 -7.62 15.75
N LYS A 287 -15.84 -8.30 16.89
CA LYS A 287 -14.53 -8.84 17.27
C LYS A 287 -13.94 -9.75 16.18
N LYS A 288 -14.75 -10.64 15.60
CA LYS A 288 -14.38 -11.47 14.44
C LYS A 288 -13.88 -10.62 13.25
N LYS A 289 -14.53 -9.49 12.96
CA LYS A 289 -14.11 -8.57 11.88
C LYS A 289 -12.79 -7.90 12.20
N LEU A 290 -12.59 -7.45 13.44
CA LEU A 290 -11.32 -6.83 13.87
C LEU A 290 -10.14 -7.79 13.74
N ILE A 291 -10.29 -9.03 14.22
CA ILE A 291 -9.28 -10.08 14.03
C ILE A 291 -9.07 -10.37 12.53
N GLY A 292 -10.14 -10.31 11.72
CA GLY A 292 -10.04 -10.42 10.27
C GLY A 292 -9.22 -9.30 9.63
N HIS A 293 -9.37 -8.06 10.09
CA HIS A 293 -8.55 -6.94 9.62
C HIS A 293 -7.08 -7.11 10.03
N PHE A 294 -6.82 -7.48 11.28
CA PHE A 294 -5.46 -7.81 11.76
C PHE A 294 -4.82 -8.87 10.86
N ARG A 295 -5.55 -9.98 10.64
CA ARG A 295 -5.09 -11.07 9.78
C ARG A 295 -4.78 -10.63 8.35
N LYS A 296 -5.59 -9.72 7.79
CA LYS A 296 -5.35 -9.17 6.45
C LYS A 296 -4.00 -8.47 6.37
N TYR A 297 -3.70 -7.56 7.30
CA TYR A 297 -2.44 -6.82 7.27
C TYR A 297 -1.25 -7.65 7.74
N TYR A 298 -1.46 -8.63 8.62
CA TYR A 298 -0.46 -9.65 8.95
C TYR A 298 0.01 -10.42 7.70
N TYR A 299 -0.93 -10.92 6.88
CA TYR A 299 -0.55 -11.64 5.66
C TYR A 299 0.08 -10.77 4.59
N LYS A 300 -0.20 -9.46 4.60
CA LYS A 300 0.56 -8.53 3.77
C LYS A 300 1.98 -8.37 4.26
N ALA A 301 2.17 -8.25 5.58
CA ALA A 301 3.49 -8.17 6.17
C ALA A 301 4.34 -9.41 5.83
N ILE A 302 3.74 -10.61 5.82
CA ILE A 302 4.41 -11.83 5.31
C ILE A 302 4.77 -11.70 3.83
N ARG A 303 3.82 -11.30 2.98
CA ARG A 303 4.03 -11.22 1.52
C ARG A 303 5.12 -10.23 1.14
N GLU A 304 5.24 -9.14 1.91
CA GLU A 304 6.25 -8.10 1.73
C GLU A 304 7.56 -8.41 2.46
N GLY A 305 7.67 -9.57 3.13
CA GLY A 305 8.90 -10.07 3.74
C GLY A 305 9.25 -9.47 5.11
N TYR A 306 8.31 -8.76 5.75
CA TYR A 306 8.49 -8.24 7.10
C TYR A 306 8.36 -9.31 8.18
N ILE A 307 7.60 -10.36 7.89
CA ILE A 307 7.42 -11.52 8.77
C ILE A 307 7.79 -12.77 7.98
N ASP A 308 8.59 -13.65 8.58
CA ASP A 308 8.94 -14.93 7.98
C ASP A 308 7.69 -15.82 7.85
N ALA A 309 7.39 -16.24 6.64
CA ALA A 309 6.28 -17.15 6.33
C ALA A 309 6.41 -18.50 7.07
N SER A 310 7.62 -18.91 7.46
CA SER A 310 7.85 -20.12 8.28
C SER A 310 7.22 -20.00 9.68
N GLN A 311 7.01 -18.76 10.15
CA GLN A 311 6.43 -18.42 11.45
C GLN A 311 4.97 -17.97 11.34
N ASP A 312 4.24 -18.39 10.30
CA ASP A 312 2.84 -17.98 10.07
C ASP A 312 1.96 -18.27 11.30
N LEU A 313 1.57 -17.19 11.96
CA LEU A 313 0.79 -17.15 13.18
C LEU A 313 -0.54 -17.87 13.01
N PHE A 314 -1.22 -17.65 11.88
CA PHE A 314 -2.55 -18.20 11.66
C PHE A 314 -2.53 -19.63 11.11
N ARG A 315 -1.36 -20.16 10.74
CA ARG A 315 -1.21 -21.51 10.19
C ARG A 315 -0.48 -22.46 11.14
N TYR A 316 0.64 -22.04 11.74
CA TYR A 316 1.57 -22.92 12.45
C TYR A 316 1.65 -22.70 13.97
N SER A 317 1.12 -21.60 14.52
CA SER A 317 1.19 -21.33 15.98
C SER A 317 0.17 -22.09 16.84
N GLY A 318 -0.77 -22.80 16.19
CA GLY A 318 -1.95 -23.38 16.84
C GLY A 318 -2.98 -22.35 17.32
N TYR A 319 -2.84 -21.07 16.95
CA TYR A 319 -3.85 -20.05 17.21
C TYR A 319 -5.20 -20.41 16.57
N LYS A 320 -6.28 -20.26 17.35
CA LYS A 320 -7.65 -20.42 16.89
C LYS A 320 -8.41 -19.16 17.24
N ASN A 321 -8.91 -18.46 16.22
CA ASN A 321 -9.74 -17.27 16.42
C ASN A 321 -10.97 -17.62 17.26
N LYS A 322 -11.03 -17.06 18.47
CA LYS A 322 -12.08 -17.30 19.46
C LYS A 322 -13.47 -17.01 18.90
N TYR A 323 -13.57 -16.02 18.03
CA TYR A 323 -14.81 -15.50 17.45
C TYR A 323 -15.17 -16.14 16.09
N ALA A 324 -14.41 -17.14 15.61
CA ALA A 324 -14.61 -17.70 14.28
C ALA A 324 -16.05 -18.19 14.02
N LYS A 325 -16.70 -18.74 15.05
CA LYS A 325 -18.08 -19.26 14.99
C LYS A 325 -19.15 -18.19 15.23
N ALA A 326 -18.78 -16.93 15.48
CA ALA A 326 -19.75 -15.85 15.66
C ALA A 326 -20.62 -15.70 14.40
N LYS A 327 -21.94 -15.83 14.59
CA LYS A 327 -22.96 -15.62 13.57
C LYS A 327 -23.68 -14.31 13.85
N HIS A 328 -24.15 -13.67 12.79
CA HIS A 328 -25.14 -12.61 12.97
C HIS A 328 -26.33 -13.21 13.74
N GLN A 329 -26.80 -12.48 14.76
CA GLN A 329 -28.09 -12.81 15.35
C GLN A 329 -29.11 -12.88 14.24
N ASN A 330 -30.01 -13.87 14.30
CA ASN A 330 -31.13 -13.94 13.37
C ASN A 330 -31.89 -12.63 13.50
N ARG A 331 -31.82 -11.80 12.46
CA ARG A 331 -32.65 -10.60 12.39
C ARG A 331 -34.07 -11.09 12.20
N THR A 332 -34.96 -10.78 13.14
CA THR A 332 -36.38 -11.04 12.97
C THR A 332 -36.84 -10.21 11.77
N ALA A 333 -37.31 -10.88 10.72
CA ALA A 333 -37.89 -10.21 9.57
C ALA A 333 -39.31 -9.74 9.92
N LEU A 334 -39.70 -8.60 9.38
CA LEU A 334 -41.09 -8.16 9.46
C LEU A 334 -41.98 -9.12 8.68
N LYS A 335 -43.14 -9.44 9.26
CA LYS A 335 -44.22 -10.18 8.61
C LYS A 335 -44.98 -9.24 7.67
N LEU A 336 -45.67 -9.83 6.70
CA LEU A 336 -46.43 -9.08 5.71
C LEU A 336 -47.45 -8.11 6.33
N HIS A 337 -48.16 -8.53 7.37
CA HIS A 337 -49.14 -7.65 8.03
C HIS A 337 -48.47 -6.47 8.75
N GLU A 338 -47.26 -6.64 9.30
CA GLU A 338 -46.52 -5.56 9.96
C GLU A 338 -46.10 -4.49 8.93
N VAL A 339 -45.66 -4.92 7.74
CA VAL A 339 -45.37 -4.00 6.63
C VAL A 339 -46.65 -3.30 6.14
N ARG A 340 -47.78 -4.00 6.06
CA ARG A 340 -49.07 -3.39 5.71
C ARG A 340 -49.51 -2.34 6.73
N SER A 341 -49.38 -2.64 8.02
CA SER A 341 -49.68 -1.67 9.09
C SER A 341 -48.80 -0.43 9.01
N LEU A 342 -47.53 -0.57 8.62
CA LEU A 342 -46.65 0.58 8.38
C LEU A 342 -47.07 1.39 7.15
N MET A 343 -47.51 0.73 6.08
CA MET A 343 -48.01 1.38 4.86
C MET A 343 -49.29 2.18 5.11
N GLU A 344 -50.20 1.63 5.93
CA GLU A 344 -51.48 2.24 6.29
C GLU A 344 -51.38 3.20 7.48
N LEU A 345 -50.19 3.36 8.07
CA LEU A 345 -49.97 4.23 9.21
C LEU A 345 -50.26 5.69 8.84
N GLU A 346 -51.29 6.26 9.46
CA GLU A 346 -51.62 7.68 9.34
C GLU A 346 -50.58 8.52 10.10
N ILE A 347 -49.81 9.30 9.35
CA ILE A 347 -48.82 10.22 9.89
C ILE A 347 -49.38 11.63 9.79
N PRO A 348 -49.40 12.41 10.90
CA PRO A 348 -49.87 13.78 10.86
C PRO A 348 -49.14 14.63 9.82
N GLY A 349 -49.90 15.38 9.00
CA GLY A 349 -49.36 16.16 7.87
C GLY A 349 -48.31 17.21 8.24
N HIS A 350 -48.26 17.64 9.51
CA HIS A 350 -47.21 18.54 10.02
C HIS A 350 -45.83 17.84 10.18
N LYS A 351 -45.70 16.56 9.86
CA LYS A 351 -44.44 15.78 9.91
C LYS A 351 -44.09 15.17 8.54
N PRO A 352 -43.84 15.99 7.50
CA PRO A 352 -43.55 15.50 6.15
C PRO A 352 -42.32 14.58 6.08
N GLY A 353 -41.32 14.78 6.94
CA GLY A 353 -40.16 13.89 7.03
C GLY A 353 -40.50 12.46 7.45
N TRP A 354 -41.51 12.26 8.31
CA TRP A 354 -41.92 10.92 8.73
C TRP A 354 -42.67 10.18 7.62
N ILE A 355 -43.45 10.92 6.82
CA ILE A 355 -44.09 10.39 5.61
C ILE A 355 -43.02 9.89 4.64
N ARG A 356 -41.98 10.71 4.36
CA ARG A 356 -40.84 10.32 3.51
C ARG A 356 -40.14 9.05 4.04
N VAL A 357 -39.91 8.95 5.35
CA VAL A 357 -39.27 7.77 5.96
C VAL A 357 -40.13 6.51 5.81
N ARG A 358 -41.44 6.60 6.08
CA ARG A 358 -42.38 5.49 5.89
C ARG A 358 -42.39 5.03 4.44
N ASP A 359 -42.55 5.97 3.51
CA ASP A 359 -42.65 5.69 2.08
C ASP A 359 -41.37 5.06 1.54
N ALA A 360 -40.20 5.61 1.91
CA ALA A 360 -38.90 5.03 1.59
C ALA A 360 -38.79 3.58 2.12
N PHE A 361 -39.12 3.36 3.39
CA PHE A 361 -39.02 2.04 4.02
C PHE A 361 -39.95 1.01 3.38
N VAL A 362 -41.21 1.36 3.14
CA VAL A 362 -42.19 0.49 2.49
C VAL A 362 -41.78 0.19 1.05
N PHE A 363 -41.27 1.19 0.32
CA PHE A 363 -40.73 1.01 -1.02
C PHE A 363 -39.54 0.03 -1.03
N GLU A 364 -38.58 0.14 -0.10
CA GLU A 364 -37.48 -0.83 0.04
C GLU A 364 -38.00 -2.24 0.35
N CYS A 365 -39.01 -2.39 1.21
CA CYS A 365 -39.61 -3.69 1.52
C CYS A 365 -40.25 -4.35 0.28
N MET A 366 -40.82 -3.55 -0.63
CA MET A 366 -41.54 -4.03 -1.82
C MET A 366 -40.62 -4.32 -2.99
N THR A 367 -39.50 -3.58 -3.10
CA THR A 367 -38.57 -3.64 -4.23
C THR A 367 -37.31 -4.45 -3.93
N GLY A 368 -36.94 -4.59 -2.65
CA GLY A 368 -35.70 -5.20 -2.21
C GLY A 368 -34.45 -4.35 -2.50
N LEU A 369 -34.62 -3.10 -2.92
CA LEU A 369 -33.51 -2.16 -3.11
C LEU A 369 -32.89 -1.80 -1.77
N ALA A 370 -31.56 -1.69 -1.72
CA ALA A 370 -30.88 -1.14 -0.56
C ALA A 370 -31.07 0.38 -0.49
N PHE A 371 -31.01 0.94 0.72
CA PHE A 371 -31.16 2.39 0.94
C PHE A 371 -30.24 3.24 0.06
N ASN A 372 -28.99 2.80 -0.14
CA ASN A 372 -28.07 3.51 -1.04
C ASN A 372 -28.49 3.47 -2.51
N GLU A 373 -29.22 2.44 -2.95
CA GLU A 373 -29.80 2.36 -4.31
C GLU A 373 -31.03 3.25 -4.41
N LEU A 374 -31.88 3.30 -3.38
CA LEU A 374 -32.99 4.24 -3.26
C LEU A 374 -32.52 5.70 -3.38
N MET A 375 -31.43 6.05 -2.69
CA MET A 375 -30.83 7.39 -2.73
C MET A 375 -30.25 7.78 -4.10
N GLN A 376 -30.15 6.83 -5.03
CA GLN A 376 -29.66 7.04 -6.40
C GLN A 376 -30.79 6.98 -7.43
N ILE A 377 -32.05 6.99 -7.00
CA ILE A 377 -33.18 7.11 -7.92
C ILE A 377 -33.32 8.57 -8.35
N TYR A 378 -33.21 8.80 -9.64
CA TYR A 378 -33.44 10.08 -10.30
C TYR A 378 -34.52 9.93 -11.37
N PRO A 379 -35.19 11.01 -11.81
CA PRO A 379 -36.13 10.94 -12.93
C PRO A 379 -35.55 10.26 -14.17
N SER A 380 -34.26 10.51 -14.47
CA SER A 380 -33.53 9.88 -15.58
C SER A 380 -33.30 8.37 -15.42
N SER A 381 -33.41 7.83 -14.21
CA SER A 381 -33.30 6.40 -13.92
C SER A 381 -34.63 5.65 -14.11
N ILE A 382 -35.71 6.34 -14.47
CA ILE A 382 -37.03 5.74 -14.69
C ILE A 382 -37.34 5.67 -16.18
N ARG A 383 -37.61 4.45 -16.66
CA ARG A 383 -38.04 4.20 -18.04
C ARG A 383 -39.54 3.93 -18.06
N GLN A 384 -40.29 4.80 -18.74
CA GLN A 384 -41.69 4.55 -19.07
C GLN A 384 -41.78 3.90 -20.46
N ALA A 385 -42.60 2.86 -20.58
CA ALA A 385 -42.83 2.10 -21.79
C ALA A 385 -44.33 2.05 -22.13
N PRO A 386 -44.70 1.70 -23.38
CA PRO A 386 -46.09 1.63 -23.81
C PRO A 386 -46.96 0.75 -22.90
N GLY A 387 -48.23 1.13 -22.75
CA GLY A 387 -49.18 0.42 -21.89
C GLY A 387 -48.99 0.71 -20.39
N GLY A 388 -48.40 1.86 -20.03
CA GLY A 388 -48.25 2.29 -18.63
C GLY A 388 -47.18 1.52 -17.85
N LYS A 389 -46.29 0.80 -18.54
CA LYS A 389 -45.25 0.01 -17.89
C LYS A 389 -44.11 0.92 -17.44
N VAL A 390 -43.75 0.83 -16.17
CA VAL A 390 -42.68 1.63 -15.56
C VAL A 390 -41.58 0.72 -15.01
N TYR A 391 -40.34 1.11 -15.25
CA TYR A 391 -39.13 0.39 -14.86
C TYR A 391 -38.12 1.32 -14.18
N TYR A 392 -37.51 0.85 -13.09
CA TYR A 392 -36.29 1.47 -12.54
C TYR A 392 -35.06 0.83 -13.19
N MET A 393 -34.17 1.67 -13.71
CA MET A 393 -32.95 1.31 -14.41
C MET A 393 -31.75 1.79 -13.62
N SER A 394 -30.91 0.86 -13.13
CA SER A 394 -29.68 1.20 -12.40
C SER A 394 -28.43 0.69 -13.12
N PRO A 395 -27.44 1.56 -13.39
CA PRO A 395 -26.10 1.09 -13.75
C PRO A 395 -25.41 0.53 -12.50
N ARG A 396 -25.32 -0.79 -12.35
CA ARG A 396 -24.69 -1.39 -11.16
C ARG A 396 -23.17 -1.16 -11.13
N GLN A 397 -22.66 -0.71 -9.97
CA GLN A 397 -21.23 -0.54 -9.68
C GLN A 397 -20.48 -1.80 -9.19
N LYS A 398 -21.11 -3.00 -9.16
CA LYS A 398 -20.49 -4.19 -8.52
C LYS A 398 -20.76 -5.56 -9.17
N THR A 399 -21.67 -5.66 -10.14
CA THR A 399 -21.94 -6.89 -10.90
C THR A 399 -22.37 -6.49 -12.32
N ASP A 400 -21.80 -7.12 -13.34
CA ASP A 400 -21.82 -6.73 -14.78
C ASP A 400 -23.18 -6.82 -15.50
N SER A 401 -24.30 -6.77 -14.77
CA SER A 401 -25.65 -6.81 -15.33
C SER A 401 -26.48 -5.65 -14.79
N PRO A 402 -27.08 -4.82 -15.68
CA PRO A 402 -27.95 -3.71 -15.25
C PRO A 402 -29.17 -4.25 -14.50
N ILE A 403 -29.58 -3.53 -13.43
CA ILE A 403 -30.87 -3.82 -12.80
C ILE A 403 -31.96 -3.18 -13.67
N GLU A 404 -32.88 -4.01 -14.14
CA GLU A 404 -34.16 -3.57 -14.68
C GLU A 404 -35.26 -4.07 -13.74
N LEU A 405 -35.86 -3.16 -12.96
CA LEU A 405 -36.87 -3.49 -11.97
C LEU A 405 -38.26 -3.01 -12.44
N PRO A 406 -39.21 -3.92 -12.74
CA PRO A 406 -40.52 -3.57 -13.27
C PRO A 406 -41.47 -3.08 -12.16
N LEU A 407 -41.38 -1.80 -11.78
CA LEU A 407 -42.18 -1.20 -10.70
C LEU A 407 -43.70 -1.38 -10.89
N HIS A 408 -44.17 -1.38 -12.14
CA HIS A 408 -45.59 -1.60 -12.47
C HIS A 408 -46.09 -3.02 -12.16
N ALA A 409 -45.21 -4.02 -12.23
CA ALA A 409 -45.56 -5.43 -12.01
C ALA A 409 -45.45 -5.83 -10.54
N LEU A 410 -44.68 -5.07 -9.75
CA LEU A 410 -44.49 -5.32 -8.33
C LEU A 410 -45.69 -4.84 -7.54
N TRP A 411 -46.29 -5.73 -6.74
CA TRP A 411 -47.33 -5.40 -5.77
C TRP A 411 -48.46 -4.53 -6.36
N GLU A 412 -48.97 -4.92 -7.54
CA GLU A 412 -50.06 -4.21 -8.23
C GLU A 412 -49.73 -2.73 -8.53
N GLY A 413 -48.45 -2.42 -8.75
CA GLY A 413 -47.98 -1.08 -9.12
C GLY A 413 -47.81 -0.12 -7.93
N LYS A 414 -48.03 -0.56 -6.70
CA LYS A 414 -47.84 0.25 -5.48
C LYS A 414 -46.46 0.92 -5.35
N PRO A 415 -45.33 0.27 -5.71
CA PRO A 415 -44.03 0.94 -5.64
C PRO A 415 -43.95 2.19 -6.52
N TRP A 416 -44.59 2.16 -7.70
CA TRP A 416 -44.67 3.35 -8.56
C TRP A 416 -45.56 4.43 -7.95
N GLN A 417 -46.70 4.05 -7.35
CA GLN A 417 -47.59 5.01 -6.67
C GLN A 417 -46.89 5.73 -5.50
N ILE A 418 -46.03 5.03 -4.78
CA ILE A 418 -45.22 5.59 -3.69
C ILE A 418 -44.13 6.51 -4.26
N LEU A 419 -43.43 6.10 -5.31
CA LEU A 419 -42.26 6.81 -5.83
C LEU A 419 -42.62 8.03 -6.70
N ALA A 420 -43.64 7.94 -7.54
CA ALA A 420 -43.97 8.96 -8.55
C ALA A 420 -44.12 10.39 -7.98
N PRO A 421 -44.76 10.61 -6.81
CA PRO A 421 -44.86 11.94 -6.20
C PRO A 421 -43.50 12.59 -5.88
N TYR A 422 -42.43 11.80 -5.74
CA TYR A 422 -41.09 12.28 -5.40
C TYR A 422 -40.21 12.57 -6.63
N LEU A 423 -40.72 12.35 -7.86
CA LEU A 423 -39.96 12.49 -9.10
C LEU A 423 -40.24 13.79 -9.88
N THR A 424 -41.05 14.70 -9.34
CA THR A 424 -41.32 16.00 -9.96
C THR A 424 -40.10 16.94 -9.89
N GLU A 425 -39.95 17.86 -10.87
CA GLU A 425 -38.75 18.68 -11.10
C GLU A 425 -38.33 19.61 -9.94
N GLU A 426 -39.16 19.76 -8.91
CA GLU A 426 -38.75 20.32 -7.63
C GLU A 426 -38.24 19.18 -6.74
N GLY A 427 -36.94 18.90 -6.86
CA GLY A 427 -36.26 17.98 -5.94
C GLY A 427 -36.50 18.35 -4.46
N PRO A 428 -36.33 17.42 -3.51
CA PRO A 428 -36.70 17.66 -2.13
C PRO A 428 -35.92 18.84 -1.54
N ALA A 429 -36.64 19.86 -1.10
CA ALA A 429 -36.20 20.77 -0.05
C ALA A 429 -35.92 20.00 1.26
#